data_AF-A0A7W4LXK3-F1
#
_entry.id   AF-A0A7W4LXK3-F1
#
_cell.length_a   1.000
_cell.length_b   1.000
_cell.length_c   1.000
_cell.angle_alpha   90.00
_cell.angle_beta   90.00
_cell.angle_gamma   90.00
#
_symmetry.space_group_name_H-M   'P 1'
#
loop_
_entity.id
_entity.type
_entity.pdbx_description
1 polymer ?
#
loop_
_entity_poly.entity_id
_entity_poly.type
_entity_poly.pdbx_seq_one_letter_code
_entity_poly.pdbx_strand_id
1 'polypeptide(L)' 'MKKTEHDKSRGEKTVYLTVRGYRLKLTPGQMKLISAGRA' A
#
# COMPACT_ATOMS: atom_id res chain seq x y z
N MET A 1 -4.08 28.40 10.21
CA MET A 1 -3.61 27.33 9.31
C MET A 1 -3.19 26.13 10.15
N LYS A 2 -4.03 25.10 10.28
CA LYS A 2 -3.63 23.86 10.96
C LYS A 2 -2.69 23.10 10.03
N LYS A 3 -1.41 23.02 10.41
CA LYS A 3 -0.45 22.13 9.77
C LYS A 3 -0.91 20.72 10.10
N THR A 4 -1.47 20.02 9.12
CA THR A 4 -1.77 18.61 9.22
C THR A 4 -0.43 17.91 9.33
N GLU A 5 -0.03 17.58 10.55
CA GLU A 5 1.14 16.77 10.80
C GLU A 5 0.92 15.43 10.10
N HIS A 6 1.69 15.18 9.05
CA HIS A 6 1.77 13.86 8.45
C HIS A 6 2.42 12.95 9.48
N ASP A 7 1.56 12.34 10.28
CA ASP A 7 1.87 11.24 11.18
C ASP A 7 2.68 10.18 10.40
N LYS A 8 4.00 10.19 10.61
CA LYS A 8 4.95 9.20 10.08
C LYS A 8 4.80 7.84 10.78
N SER A 9 3.78 7.67 11.64
CA SER A 9 3.36 6.41 12.26
C SER A 9 2.39 5.64 11.37
N ARG A 10 2.60 5.67 10.05
CA ARG A 10 1.84 4.88 9.07
C ARG A 10 2.36 3.44 9.12
N GLY A 11 2.00 2.75 10.21
CA GLY A 11 2.33 1.36 10.47
C GLY A 11 2.12 0.54 9.20
N GLU A 12 3.11 -0.32 8.93
CA GLU A 12 3.23 -1.19 7.76
C GLU A 12 1.85 -1.62 7.24
N LYS A 13 1.31 -0.86 6.28
CA LYS A 13 -0.03 -1.12 5.74
C LYS A 13 0.07 -2.38 4.92
N THR A 14 -0.31 -3.50 5.52
CA THR A 14 -0.44 -4.77 4.82
C THR A 14 -1.58 -4.63 3.81
N VAL A 15 -1.25 -4.65 2.53
CA VAL A 15 -2.22 -4.63 1.44
C VAL A 15 -2.46 -6.05 0.96
N TYR A 16 -3.72 -6.40 0.73
CA TYR A 16 -4.10 -7.67 0.13
C TYR A 16 -4.63 -7.43 -1.28
N LEU A 17 -4.24 -8.29 -2.22
CA LEU A 17 -4.77 -8.30 -3.58
C LEU A 17 -5.71 -9.50 -3.73
N THR A 18 -6.95 -9.24 -4.14
CA THR A 18 -7.90 -10.30 -4.46
C THR A 18 -7.84 -10.60 -5.95
N VAL A 19 -7.50 -11.83 -6.33
CA VAL A 19 -7.45 -12.29 -7.73
C VAL A 19 -8.09 -13.66 -7.83
N ARG A 20 -9.09 -13.82 -8.70
CA ARG A 20 -9.77 -15.11 -8.96
C ARG A 20 -10.24 -15.83 -7.68
N GLY A 21 -10.70 -15.07 -6.68
CA GLY A 21 -11.15 -15.63 -5.39
C GLY A 21 -10.05 -15.89 -4.36
N TYR A 22 -8.77 -15.71 -4.71
CA TYR A 22 -7.65 -15.80 -3.78
C TYR A 22 -7.29 -14.43 -3.22
N ARG A 23 -6.88 -14.38 -1.95
CA ARG A 23 -6.46 -13.15 -1.26
C ARG A 23 -4.97 -13.24 -0.94
N LEU A 24 -4.16 -12.52 -1.70
CA LEU A 24 -2.69 -12.55 -1.64
C LEU A 24 -2.19 -11.38 -0.80
N LYS A 25 -1.33 -11.64 0.21
CA LYS A 25 -0.65 -10.58 0.95
C LYS A 25 0.47 -10.00 0.09
N LEU A 26 0.45 -8.70 -0.14
CA LEU A 26 1.49 -8.02 -0.90
C LEU A 26 2.63 -7.59 0.02
N THR A 27 3.86 -7.78 -0.45
CA THR A 27 5.04 -7.19 0.18
C THR A 27 5.23 -5.74 -0.26
N PRO A 28 5.98 -4.93 0.50
CA PRO A 28 6.27 -3.54 0.12
C PRO A 28 6.92 -3.43 -1.27
N GLY A 29 7.78 -4.38 -1.64
CA GLY A 29 8.40 -4.44 -2.97
C GLY A 29 7.38 -4.66 -4.09
N GLN A 30 6.42 -5.57 -3.89
CA GLN A 30 5.34 -5.81 -4.85
C GLN A 30 4.39 -4.61 -4.97
N MET A 31 4.07 -3.97 -3.85
CA MET A 31 3.26 -2.74 -3.86
C MET A 31 3.91 -1.65 -4.71
N LYS A 32 5.23 -1.46 -4.59
CA LYS A 32 5.99 -0.48 -5.37
C LYS A 32 5.91 -0.73 -6.88
N LEU A 33 6.04 -2.01 -7.29
CA LEU A 33 5.94 -2.40 -8.70
C LEU A 33 4.55 -2.14 -9.27
N ILE A 34 3.49 -2.46 -8.51
CA ILE A 34 2.10 -2.25 -8.95
C ILE A 34 1.76 -0.76 -9.01
N SER A 35 2.28 0.05 -8.08
CA SER A 35 2.09 1.50 -8.10
C SER A 35 2.82 2.19 -9.25
N ALA A 36 3.98 1.68 -9.68
CA ALA A 36 4.79 2.30 -10.72
C ALA A 36 4.19 2.14 -12.13
N GLY A 37 3.37 1.10 -12.35
CA GLY A 37 2.69 0.85 -13.64
C GLY A 37 1.38 1.61 -13.84
N ARG A 38 0.95 2.43 -12.88
CA ARG A 38 -0.23 3.31 -12.97
C ARG A 38 0.25 4.75 -13.19
N ALA A 39 0.76 5.03 -14.38
CA ALA A 39 1.04 6.37 -14.89
C ALA A 39 0.24 6.58 -16.18
#